data_AF-A0A0K2T2X8-F1
#
_entry.id   AF-A0A0K2T2X8-F1
#
_cell.length_a   1.000
_cell.length_b   1.000
_cell.length_c   1.000
_cell.angle_alpha   90.00
_cell.angle_beta   90.00
_cell.angle_gamma   90.00
#
_symmetry.space_group_name_H-M   'P 1'
#
loop_
_entity.id
_entity.type
_entity.pdbx_description
1 polymer ?
#
loop_
_entity_poly.entity_id
_entity_poly.type
_entity_poly.pdbx_seq_one_letter_code
_entity_poly.pdbx_strand_id
1 'polypeptide(L)'
;PGRPGNGTAKSVEKFFYPSEEVEYLCDDGFVLFGDRRRTCQENGIWSGGLPECRYNMALKKTTSQSETLWSYNAELAVDGDGNTCSFTPQSDVQRWWQVHLEGSPHVGSVAITMSPGSYQHFTIFVVELLEGNKAMYKPCSKFEGRFQDQKILFKCNEEEGHSGQFVYIRDDREDKEYFGLCEVEVFEHKGHPGCGEPEQPIYGLVKTTKGNAYYSCIPGYILKGNASRTCSWGGWDGQVPECVEVQCDHPSSTKDGFIEVSNFKGSYVYGSRATYHCNPGFILWGNATRLCNAQGKWTGETPQCQPIACGDPITFPHASVAMLNGSTVWKAVAQYTCIHGYNRIAGK
;
A
#
# COMPACT_ATOMS: atom_id res chain seq x y z
N PRO A 1 1.89 9.09 0.17
CA PRO A 1 1.86 8.75 -1.27
C PRO A 1 3.03 7.87 -1.76
N GLY A 2 4.16 7.78 -1.04
CA GLY A 2 5.38 7.18 -1.60
C GLY A 2 6.03 8.07 -2.67
N ARG A 3 7.19 7.68 -3.17
CA ARG A 3 7.92 8.38 -4.24
C ARG A 3 8.56 7.37 -5.19
N PRO A 4 8.32 7.47 -6.51
CA PRO A 4 9.08 6.68 -7.48
C PRO A 4 10.57 6.98 -7.37
N GLY A 5 11.44 6.02 -7.66
CA GLY A 5 12.86 6.33 -7.84
C GLY A 5 13.07 7.04 -9.17
N ASN A 6 14.00 8.00 -9.20
CA ASN A 6 14.18 8.93 -10.32
C ASN A 6 12.90 9.73 -10.65
N GLY A 7 12.15 10.09 -9.62
CA GLY A 7 10.98 10.94 -9.75
C GLY A 7 10.56 11.54 -8.42
N THR A 8 9.57 12.41 -8.49
CA THR A 8 9.08 13.20 -7.38
C THR A 8 7.56 13.14 -7.29
N ALA A 9 7.08 13.15 -6.06
CA ALA A 9 5.68 13.41 -5.75
C ALA A 9 5.54 14.90 -5.43
N LYS A 10 4.78 15.64 -6.23
CA LYS A 10 4.62 17.09 -6.14
C LYS A 10 3.71 17.47 -4.97
N SER A 11 4.24 17.37 -3.76
CA SER A 11 3.57 17.83 -2.53
C SER A 11 4.58 18.28 -1.48
N VAL A 12 4.21 19.33 -0.74
CA VAL A 12 4.93 19.82 0.44
C VAL A 12 4.35 19.26 1.74
N GLU A 13 3.21 18.58 1.66
CA GLU A 13 2.44 18.12 2.82
C GLU A 13 2.89 16.73 3.28
N LYS A 14 2.84 16.53 4.59
CA LYS A 14 3.14 15.23 5.24
C LYS A 14 1.90 14.40 5.50
N PHE A 15 0.73 15.04 5.55
CA PHE A 15 -0.56 14.43 5.84
C PHE A 15 -1.52 14.81 4.71
N PHE A 16 -2.37 13.86 4.33
CA PHE A 16 -3.32 14.03 3.24
C PHE A 16 -4.70 13.60 3.71
N TYR A 17 -5.71 14.37 3.35
CA TYR A 17 -7.12 14.08 3.60
C TYR A 17 -7.72 13.26 2.45
N PRO A 18 -8.82 12.52 2.70
CA PRO A 18 -9.53 11.83 1.63
C PRO A 18 -9.91 12.79 0.48
N SER A 19 -9.83 12.28 -0.74
CA SER A 19 -10.03 13.00 -2.01
C SER A 19 -8.92 13.96 -2.43
N GLU A 20 -7.87 14.16 -1.63
CA GLU A 20 -6.69 14.92 -2.08
C GLU A 20 -5.85 14.12 -3.08
N GLU A 21 -5.30 14.83 -4.07
CA GLU A 21 -4.49 14.23 -5.13
C GLU A 21 -3.02 14.63 -5.02
N VAL A 22 -2.16 13.71 -5.44
CA VAL A 22 -0.73 13.95 -5.62
C VAL A 22 -0.38 13.67 -7.08
N GLU A 23 0.30 14.64 -7.70
CA GLU A 23 0.85 14.52 -9.04
C GLU A 23 2.30 14.01 -8.98
N TYR A 24 2.62 13.05 -9.83
CA TYR A 24 3.95 12.47 -9.94
C TYR A 24 4.65 12.94 -11.22
N LEU A 25 5.92 13.24 -11.09
CA LEU A 25 6.79 13.69 -12.17
C LEU A 25 8.07 12.85 -12.14
N CYS A 26 8.57 12.48 -13.31
CA CYS A 26 9.87 11.83 -13.40
C CYS A 26 10.98 12.85 -13.58
N ASP A 27 12.19 12.48 -13.16
CA ASP A 27 13.38 13.29 -13.39
C ASP A 27 13.71 13.34 -14.90
N ASP A 28 14.51 14.32 -15.32
CA ASP A 28 14.89 14.49 -16.72
C ASP A 28 15.50 13.19 -17.30
N GLY A 29 14.98 12.76 -18.45
CA GLY A 29 15.39 11.51 -19.10
C GLY A 29 14.60 10.27 -18.69
N PHE A 30 13.66 10.41 -17.75
CA PHE A 30 12.78 9.34 -17.31
C PHE A 30 11.33 9.60 -17.73
N VAL A 31 10.64 8.50 -18.05
CA VAL A 31 9.26 8.49 -18.52
C VAL A 31 8.39 7.84 -17.45
N LEU A 32 7.23 8.44 -17.17
CA LEU A 32 6.29 7.96 -16.18
C LEU A 32 5.46 6.78 -16.71
N PHE A 33 5.46 5.68 -15.97
CA PHE A 33 4.64 4.49 -16.19
C PHE A 33 3.63 4.36 -15.05
N GLY A 34 2.35 4.21 -15.37
CA GLY A 34 1.26 4.20 -14.40
C GLY A 34 0.59 5.57 -14.25
N ASP A 35 -0.14 5.75 -13.16
CA ASP A 35 -1.01 6.91 -12.99
C ASP A 35 -0.21 8.19 -12.65
N ARG A 36 -0.38 9.24 -13.46
CA ARG A 36 0.21 10.57 -13.20
C ARG A 36 -0.32 11.21 -11.93
N ARG A 37 -1.57 10.93 -11.57
CA ARG A 37 -2.20 11.43 -10.36
C ARG A 37 -2.80 10.28 -9.58
N ARG A 38 -2.58 10.30 -8.27
CA ARG A 38 -3.20 9.35 -7.35
C ARG A 38 -3.98 10.13 -6.30
N THR A 39 -5.08 9.56 -5.85
CA THR A 39 -6.00 10.17 -4.90
C THR A 39 -5.94 9.41 -3.57
N CYS A 40 -5.94 10.14 -2.46
CA CYS A 40 -6.05 9.55 -1.12
C CYS A 40 -7.50 9.06 -0.89
N GLN A 41 -7.66 7.78 -0.56
CA GLN A 41 -8.98 7.17 -0.34
C GLN A 41 -9.39 7.26 1.14
N GLU A 42 -10.67 7.00 1.45
CA GLU A 42 -11.22 7.09 2.82
C GLU A 42 -10.54 6.12 3.82
N ASN A 43 -10.02 5.00 3.33
CA ASN A 43 -9.25 4.03 4.11
C ASN A 43 -7.79 4.45 4.32
N GLY A 44 -7.38 5.63 3.85
CA GLY A 44 -6.01 6.13 3.95
C GLY A 44 -5.01 5.49 2.98
N ILE A 45 -5.50 4.75 1.97
CA ILE A 45 -4.69 4.13 0.92
C ILE A 45 -4.75 4.99 -0.34
N TRP A 46 -3.68 5.03 -1.12
CA TRP A 46 -3.62 5.77 -2.38
C TRP A 46 -4.21 4.93 -3.52
N SER A 47 -4.99 5.54 -4.40
CA SER A 47 -5.55 4.87 -5.59
C SER A 47 -4.46 4.31 -6.49
N GLY A 48 -4.66 3.11 -7.04
CA GLY A 48 -3.71 2.48 -7.95
C GLY A 48 -2.36 2.14 -7.30
N GLY A 49 -1.38 1.74 -8.11
CA GLY A 49 0.00 1.50 -7.67
C GLY A 49 0.84 2.78 -7.69
N LEU A 50 1.96 2.79 -6.96
CA LEU A 50 2.99 3.82 -7.13
C LEU A 50 3.46 3.79 -8.60
N PRO A 51 3.43 4.93 -9.33
CA PRO A 51 3.94 4.93 -10.70
C PRO A 51 5.44 4.71 -10.69
N GLU A 52 5.99 4.39 -11.85
CA GLU A 52 7.41 4.15 -12.04
C GLU A 52 8.02 5.15 -13.01
N CYS A 53 9.29 5.48 -12.80
CA CYS A 53 10.06 6.29 -13.72
C CYS A 53 11.10 5.42 -14.41
N ARG A 54 10.95 5.23 -15.72
CA ARG A 54 11.84 4.38 -16.54
C ARG A 54 12.70 5.25 -17.44
N TYR A 55 14.00 4.98 -17.47
CA TYR A 55 14.93 5.74 -18.28
C TYR A 55 14.67 5.48 -19.78
N ASN A 56 14.55 6.56 -20.57
CA ASN A 56 14.45 6.46 -22.03
C ASN A 56 15.86 6.37 -22.62
N MET A 57 16.26 5.16 -23.04
CA MET A 57 17.58 4.91 -23.62
C MET A 57 17.79 5.55 -25.00
N ALA A 58 16.71 5.91 -25.70
CA ALA A 58 16.76 6.54 -27.02
C ALA A 58 16.87 8.06 -26.97
N LEU A 59 16.63 8.69 -25.80
CA LEU A 59 16.59 10.15 -25.67
C LEU A 59 17.89 10.79 -26.18
N LYS A 60 17.76 11.70 -27.15
CA LYS A 60 18.86 12.44 -27.79
C LYS A 60 19.97 11.55 -28.35
N LYS A 61 19.65 10.30 -28.70
CA LYS A 61 20.58 9.39 -29.38
C LYS A 61 20.61 9.67 -30.88
N THR A 62 21.66 9.17 -31.54
CA THR A 62 21.83 9.34 -32.98
C THR A 62 20.77 8.52 -33.72
N THR A 63 20.11 9.16 -34.68
CA THR A 63 19.04 8.55 -35.46
C THR A 63 19.31 8.65 -36.94
N SER A 64 18.62 7.83 -37.73
CA SER A 64 18.64 7.89 -39.18
C SER A 64 17.30 7.41 -39.71
N GLN A 65 16.94 7.87 -40.91
CA GLN A 65 15.75 7.39 -41.60
C GLN A 65 16.01 7.28 -43.09
N SER A 66 15.18 6.48 -43.75
CA SER A 66 15.24 6.21 -45.20
C SER A 66 15.33 7.48 -46.06
N GLU A 67 14.45 8.43 -45.82
CA GLU A 67 14.41 9.74 -46.47
C GLU A 67 13.81 10.79 -45.52
N THR A 68 14.20 12.06 -45.68
CA THR A 68 13.70 13.19 -44.88
C THR A 68 12.81 14.09 -45.72
N LEU A 69 11.59 14.38 -45.27
CA LEU A 69 10.74 15.39 -45.89
C LEU A 69 11.17 16.81 -45.43
N TRP A 70 11.56 17.68 -46.36
CA TRP A 70 11.96 19.08 -46.09
C TRP A 70 13.02 19.24 -44.97
N SER A 71 12.69 19.97 -43.90
CA SER A 71 13.55 20.20 -42.72
C SER A 71 13.27 19.23 -41.57
N TYR A 72 12.39 18.24 -41.76
CA TYR A 72 12.13 17.24 -40.72
C TYR A 72 13.33 16.30 -40.59
N ASN A 73 13.89 16.21 -39.38
CA ASN A 73 15.04 15.36 -39.04
C ASN A 73 14.56 14.11 -38.29
N ALA A 74 15.27 12.98 -38.45
CA ALA A 74 15.04 11.75 -37.68
C ALA A 74 15.14 11.98 -36.16
N GLU A 75 15.95 12.95 -35.74
CA GLU A 75 16.18 13.31 -34.33
C GLU A 75 14.95 13.88 -33.62
N LEU A 76 13.98 14.41 -34.37
CA LEU A 76 12.71 14.90 -33.81
C LEU A 76 11.89 13.78 -33.15
N ALA A 77 12.15 12.52 -33.51
CA ALA A 77 11.45 11.38 -32.92
C ALA A 77 12.14 10.86 -31.64
N VAL A 78 13.19 11.51 -31.14
CA VAL A 78 13.89 11.16 -29.88
C VAL A 78 14.28 12.41 -29.08
N ASP A 79 13.61 13.53 -29.30
CA ASP A 79 13.90 14.80 -28.63
C ASP A 79 13.22 14.93 -27.26
N GLY A 80 12.25 14.03 -26.98
CA GLY A 80 11.45 14.02 -25.76
C GLY A 80 10.15 14.83 -25.85
N ASP A 81 9.77 15.33 -27.03
CA ASP A 81 8.51 16.04 -27.27
C ASP A 81 7.60 15.24 -28.23
N GLY A 82 6.55 14.63 -27.68
CA GLY A 82 5.57 13.88 -28.48
C GLY A 82 4.69 14.72 -29.42
N ASN A 83 4.91 16.03 -29.52
CA ASN A 83 4.18 16.93 -30.43
C ASN A 83 5.00 17.36 -31.65
N THR A 84 6.32 17.20 -31.62
CA THR A 84 7.18 17.31 -32.81
C THR A 84 7.20 15.95 -33.50
N CYS A 85 7.25 15.93 -34.84
CA CYS A 85 7.30 14.65 -35.55
C CYS A 85 8.30 14.67 -36.69
N SER A 86 8.95 13.51 -36.86
CA SER A 86 9.76 13.19 -38.02
C SER A 86 8.90 12.53 -39.10
N PHE A 87 9.08 12.95 -40.35
CA PHE A 87 8.33 12.42 -41.48
C PHE A 87 9.25 11.89 -42.58
N THR A 88 9.00 10.65 -42.98
CA THR A 88 9.49 10.11 -44.24
C THR A 88 8.49 10.45 -45.37
N PRO A 89 8.96 10.98 -46.51
CA PRO A 89 8.10 11.35 -47.64
C PRO A 89 7.41 10.14 -48.28
N GLN A 90 6.42 10.44 -49.12
CA GLN A 90 5.82 9.46 -50.03
C GLN A 90 6.88 8.99 -51.03
N SER A 91 7.28 7.72 -50.96
CA SER A 91 8.34 7.15 -51.79
C SER A 91 8.00 5.71 -52.19
N ASP A 92 8.58 5.27 -53.30
CA ASP A 92 8.61 3.86 -53.72
C ASP A 92 9.68 3.05 -52.96
N VAL A 93 10.54 3.74 -52.22
CA VAL A 93 11.58 3.14 -51.39
C VAL A 93 10.98 2.70 -50.07
N GLN A 94 11.45 1.56 -49.55
CA GLN A 94 11.12 1.07 -48.22
C GLN A 94 11.36 2.16 -47.17
N ARG A 95 10.28 2.63 -46.53
CA ARG A 95 10.32 3.63 -45.47
C ARG A 95 10.74 2.98 -44.16
N TRP A 96 11.68 3.60 -43.48
CA TRP A 96 12.16 3.14 -42.18
C TRP A 96 12.79 4.27 -41.38
N TRP A 97 12.83 4.06 -40.06
CA TRP A 97 13.49 4.93 -39.09
C TRP A 97 14.29 4.07 -38.10
N GLN A 98 15.42 4.57 -37.61
CA GLN A 98 16.24 3.85 -36.63
C GLN A 98 16.92 4.78 -35.62
N VAL A 99 17.19 4.24 -34.44
CA VAL A 99 18.01 4.88 -33.38
C VAL A 99 19.14 3.96 -32.96
N HIS A 100 20.33 4.54 -32.79
CA HIS A 100 21.51 3.86 -32.25
C HIS A 100 21.53 3.98 -30.72
N LEU A 101 21.42 2.85 -30.04
CA LEU A 101 21.52 2.73 -28.59
C LEU A 101 22.99 2.65 -28.16
N GLU A 102 23.24 2.96 -26.90
CA GLU A 102 24.58 2.87 -26.32
C GLU A 102 24.87 1.44 -25.86
N GLY A 103 25.92 0.82 -26.39
CA GLY A 103 26.24 -0.57 -26.10
C GLY A 103 25.25 -1.54 -26.77
N SER A 104 24.85 -2.60 -26.07
CA SER A 104 23.88 -3.61 -26.55
C SER A 104 22.84 -3.94 -25.48
N PRO A 105 22.04 -2.94 -25.05
CA PRO A 105 21.10 -3.11 -23.95
C PRO A 105 20.03 -4.14 -24.27
N HIS A 106 19.43 -4.71 -23.23
CA HIS A 106 18.33 -5.67 -23.37
C HIS A 106 17.00 -4.92 -23.50
N VAL A 107 16.58 -4.60 -24.73
CA VAL A 107 15.34 -3.85 -24.98
C VAL A 107 14.12 -4.70 -24.61
N GLY A 108 13.30 -4.20 -23.68
CA GLY A 108 12.09 -4.88 -23.22
C GLY A 108 10.80 -4.25 -23.77
N SER A 109 10.82 -2.96 -24.08
CA SER A 109 9.68 -2.31 -24.72
C SER A 109 10.09 -1.04 -25.47
N VAL A 110 9.28 -0.68 -26.45
CA VAL A 110 9.40 0.53 -27.25
C VAL A 110 8.05 1.24 -27.21
N ALA A 111 8.00 2.49 -26.77
CA ALA A 111 6.80 3.31 -26.92
C ALA A 111 6.93 4.16 -28.18
N ILE A 112 5.86 4.23 -28.97
CA ILE A 112 5.80 5.05 -30.17
C ILE A 112 4.64 6.00 -30.04
N THR A 113 4.91 7.28 -30.31
CA THR A 113 3.94 8.36 -30.39
C THR A 113 3.73 8.74 -31.84
N MET A 114 2.49 8.79 -32.32
CA MET A 114 2.13 9.20 -33.68
C MET A 114 0.86 10.06 -33.66
N SER A 115 0.62 10.80 -34.75
CA SER A 115 -0.64 11.52 -34.92
C SER A 115 -1.82 10.53 -35.07
N PRO A 116 -2.90 10.68 -34.27
CA PRO A 116 -4.00 9.73 -34.30
C PRO A 116 -4.83 9.84 -35.59
N GLY A 117 -5.47 8.73 -35.98
CA GLY A 117 -6.47 8.67 -37.05
C GLY A 117 -6.00 8.07 -38.38
N SER A 118 -4.69 7.92 -38.57
CA SER A 118 -4.12 7.30 -39.78
C SER A 118 -4.02 5.78 -39.67
N TYR A 119 -4.16 5.08 -40.80
CA TYR A 119 -3.88 3.65 -40.87
C TYR A 119 -2.37 3.43 -40.94
N GLN A 120 -1.85 2.57 -40.08
CA GLN A 120 -0.43 2.28 -39.98
C GLN A 120 -0.24 0.76 -40.02
N HIS A 121 0.80 0.31 -40.72
CA HIS A 121 1.28 -1.07 -40.67
C HIS A 121 2.80 -1.03 -40.58
N PHE A 122 3.37 -1.38 -39.43
CA PHE A 122 4.82 -1.36 -39.24
C PHE A 122 5.30 -2.46 -38.30
N THR A 123 6.57 -2.82 -38.45
CA THR A 123 7.26 -3.78 -37.59
C THR A 123 8.44 -3.10 -36.89
N ILE A 124 8.55 -3.35 -35.59
CA ILE A 124 9.64 -2.89 -34.73
C ILE A 124 10.64 -4.04 -34.60
N PHE A 125 11.91 -3.76 -34.89
CA PHE A 125 13.01 -4.68 -34.74
C PHE A 125 14.03 -4.16 -33.74
N VAL A 126 14.63 -5.08 -33.00
CA VAL A 126 15.89 -4.83 -32.29
C VAL A 126 17.00 -5.44 -33.13
N VAL A 127 17.98 -4.62 -33.52
CA VAL A 127 19.04 -5.04 -34.43
C VAL A 127 20.33 -5.22 -33.67
N GLU A 128 20.90 -6.41 -33.81
CA GLU A 128 22.22 -6.74 -33.27
C GLU A 128 23.24 -6.82 -34.40
N LEU A 129 24.34 -6.06 -34.29
CA LEU A 129 25.45 -6.18 -35.24
C LEU A 129 26.30 -7.39 -34.87
N LEU A 130 26.58 -8.22 -35.86
CA LEU A 130 27.39 -9.44 -35.77
C LEU A 130 28.73 -9.24 -36.49
N GLU A 131 29.67 -10.14 -36.23
CA GLU A 131 30.95 -10.15 -36.94
C GLU A 131 30.77 -10.35 -38.46
N GLY A 132 31.68 -9.75 -39.22
CA GLY A 132 31.72 -9.89 -40.69
C GLY A 132 30.66 -9.08 -41.44
N ASN A 133 30.34 -7.86 -40.98
CA ASN A 133 29.35 -6.96 -41.59
C ASN A 133 27.96 -7.58 -41.71
N LYS A 134 27.58 -8.43 -40.75
CA LYS A 134 26.25 -9.02 -40.66
C LYS A 134 25.44 -8.31 -39.59
N ALA A 135 24.12 -8.28 -39.76
CA ALA A 135 23.20 -7.77 -38.77
C ALA A 135 22.04 -8.75 -38.61
N MET A 136 21.59 -8.94 -37.38
CA MET A 136 20.45 -9.78 -37.03
C MET A 136 19.29 -8.89 -36.61
N TYR A 137 18.17 -9.02 -37.33
CA TYR A 137 16.93 -8.27 -37.08
C TYR A 137 16.00 -9.14 -36.25
N LYS A 138 15.85 -8.83 -34.97
CA LYS A 138 14.96 -9.56 -34.05
C LYS A 138 13.62 -8.84 -34.00
N PRO A 139 12.51 -9.44 -34.50
CA PRO A 139 11.20 -8.80 -34.47
C PRO A 139 10.75 -8.63 -33.01
N CYS A 140 10.63 -7.39 -32.56
CA CYS A 140 10.19 -7.04 -31.21
C CYS A 140 8.66 -7.05 -31.12
N SER A 141 8.00 -6.29 -32.00
CA SER A 141 6.54 -6.16 -32.04
C SER A 141 6.10 -5.63 -33.40
N LYS A 142 4.79 -5.64 -33.68
CA LYS A 142 4.20 -5.11 -34.91
C LYS A 142 2.87 -4.43 -34.63
N PHE A 143 2.50 -3.50 -35.49
CA PHE A 143 1.20 -2.82 -35.45
C PHE A 143 0.54 -2.89 -36.82
N GLU A 144 -0.76 -3.14 -36.84
CA GLU A 144 -1.59 -3.05 -38.04
C GLU A 144 -2.97 -2.53 -37.64
N GLY A 145 -3.35 -1.36 -38.15
CA GLY A 145 -4.66 -0.76 -37.88
C GLY A 145 -4.65 0.75 -37.90
N ARG A 146 -5.73 1.36 -37.41
CA ARG A 146 -5.78 2.81 -37.20
C ARG A 146 -5.17 3.16 -35.86
N PHE A 147 -4.18 4.03 -35.86
CA PHE A 147 -3.52 4.52 -34.65
C PHE A 147 -4.48 5.49 -33.94
N GLN A 148 -5.20 5.05 -32.91
CA GLN A 148 -6.23 5.86 -32.23
C GLN A 148 -5.69 6.62 -31.03
N ASP A 149 -4.75 6.02 -30.31
CA ASP A 149 -4.06 6.64 -29.20
C ASP A 149 -2.91 7.52 -29.71
N GLN A 150 -2.54 8.56 -28.96
CA GLN A 150 -1.38 9.37 -29.34
C GLN A 150 -0.06 8.62 -29.09
N LYS A 151 -0.03 7.68 -28.13
CA LYS A 151 1.15 6.91 -27.71
C LYS A 151 0.75 5.47 -27.39
N ILE A 152 1.48 4.51 -27.93
CA ILE A 152 1.29 3.07 -27.67
C ILE A 152 2.61 2.45 -27.22
N LEU A 153 2.55 1.62 -26.17
CA LEU A 153 3.69 0.86 -25.66
C LEU A 153 3.71 -0.55 -26.27
N PHE A 154 4.77 -0.87 -26.98
CA PHE A 154 5.00 -2.18 -27.59
C PHE A 154 6.00 -2.97 -26.75
N LYS A 155 5.58 -4.12 -26.23
CA LYS A 155 6.49 -5.03 -25.52
C LYS A 155 7.32 -5.81 -26.54
N CYS A 156 8.62 -5.90 -26.31
CA CYS A 156 9.54 -6.73 -27.09
C CYS A 156 9.64 -8.09 -26.40
N ASN A 157 9.15 -9.16 -27.03
CA ASN A 157 9.23 -10.55 -26.55
C ASN A 157 8.89 -10.73 -25.06
N GLU A 158 7.65 -11.12 -24.76
CA GLU A 158 6.96 -11.00 -23.46
C GLU A 158 7.75 -11.49 -22.21
N GLU A 159 8.72 -12.40 -22.35
CA GLU A 159 9.46 -12.96 -21.21
C GLU A 159 10.92 -12.50 -21.10
N GLU A 160 11.58 -12.13 -22.20
CA GLU A 160 13.03 -11.90 -22.20
C GLU A 160 13.47 -10.55 -22.76
N GLY A 161 12.75 -9.94 -23.71
CA GLY A 161 13.29 -8.81 -24.48
C GLY A 161 14.32 -9.24 -25.53
N HIS A 162 15.01 -8.27 -26.13
CA HIS A 162 16.06 -8.51 -27.12
C HIS A 162 17.28 -7.61 -26.88
N SER A 163 18.49 -8.19 -26.88
CA SER A 163 19.73 -7.42 -26.99
C SER A 163 19.97 -6.92 -28.41
N GLY A 164 20.39 -5.67 -28.53
CA GLY A 164 20.85 -5.09 -29.79
C GLY A 164 21.32 -3.64 -29.63
N GLN A 165 22.08 -3.17 -30.61
CA GLN A 165 22.62 -1.81 -30.67
C GLN A 165 21.63 -0.82 -31.30
N PHE A 166 20.57 -1.29 -31.96
CA PHE A 166 19.59 -0.40 -32.61
C PHE A 166 18.16 -0.84 -32.36
N VAL A 167 17.26 0.14 -32.34
CA VAL A 167 15.83 -0.08 -32.63
C VAL A 167 15.57 0.42 -34.04
N TYR A 168 14.94 -0.42 -34.85
CA TYR A 168 14.64 -0.19 -36.25
C TYR A 168 13.15 -0.39 -36.50
N ILE A 169 12.47 0.65 -36.98
CA ILE A 169 11.03 0.65 -37.28
C ILE A 169 10.87 0.70 -38.79
N ARG A 170 10.18 -0.31 -39.34
CA ARG A 170 9.93 -0.44 -40.77
C ARG A 170 8.45 -0.30 -41.05
N ASP A 171 8.09 0.62 -41.93
CA ASP A 171 6.72 0.74 -42.44
C ASP A 171 6.49 -0.37 -43.48
N ASP A 172 5.66 -1.36 -43.16
CA ASP A 172 5.42 -2.50 -44.05
C ASP A 172 4.30 -2.23 -45.06
N ARG A 173 3.73 -1.01 -45.09
CA ARG A 173 2.73 -0.65 -46.09
C ARG A 173 3.36 -0.54 -47.48
N GLU A 174 2.64 -1.06 -48.47
CA GLU A 174 2.99 -0.90 -49.90
C GLU A 174 2.47 0.41 -50.50
N ASP A 175 1.59 1.12 -49.80
CA ASP A 175 1.05 2.41 -50.26
C ASP A 175 2.09 3.53 -50.18
N LYS A 176 1.97 4.56 -51.03
CA LYS A 176 2.89 5.70 -51.03
C LYS A 176 2.42 6.82 -50.09
N GLU A 177 2.14 6.48 -48.84
CA GLU A 177 1.76 7.47 -47.82
C GLU A 177 2.97 8.03 -47.04
N TYR A 178 2.72 9.01 -46.18
CA TYR A 178 3.75 9.48 -45.25
C TYR A 178 3.91 8.51 -44.09
N PHE A 179 5.13 8.37 -43.58
CA PHE A 179 5.42 7.65 -42.35
C PHE A 179 5.94 8.63 -41.31
N GLY A 180 5.14 8.88 -40.27
CA GLY A 180 5.37 9.95 -39.30
C GLY A 180 5.51 9.43 -37.88
N LEU A 181 6.68 9.63 -37.26
CA LEU A 181 6.96 9.25 -35.87
C LEU A 181 7.16 10.52 -35.05
N CYS A 182 6.38 10.69 -33.99
CA CYS A 182 6.46 11.88 -33.14
C CYS A 182 7.45 11.72 -32.00
N GLU A 183 7.43 10.58 -31.31
CA GLU A 183 8.43 10.26 -30.28
C GLU A 183 8.58 8.75 -30.18
N VAL A 184 9.82 8.28 -30.04
CA VAL A 184 10.19 6.87 -29.89
C VAL A 184 11.01 6.73 -28.63
N GLU A 185 10.42 6.12 -27.61
CA GLU A 185 11.08 5.87 -26.33
C GLU A 185 11.44 4.39 -26.21
N VAL A 186 12.65 4.09 -25.74
CA VAL A 186 13.14 2.71 -25.65
C VAL A 186 13.49 2.39 -24.20
N PHE A 187 12.93 1.30 -23.68
CA PHE A 187 13.06 0.91 -22.28
C PHE A 187 13.65 -0.51 -22.14
N GLU A 188 14.50 -0.67 -21.13
CA GLU A 188 15.21 -1.94 -20.87
C GLU A 188 14.27 -2.98 -20.21
N HIS A 189 14.42 -4.26 -20.56
CA HIS A 189 13.66 -5.39 -19.99
C HIS A 189 14.02 -5.68 -18.54
N LYS A 190 15.26 -5.35 -18.15
CA LYS A 190 15.84 -5.67 -16.85
C LYS A 190 16.67 -4.52 -16.25
N GLY A 191 16.30 -3.27 -16.54
CA GLY A 191 16.82 -2.15 -15.75
C GLY A 191 16.21 -2.22 -14.36
N HIS A 192 17.01 -2.21 -13.28
CA HIS A 192 16.47 -2.03 -11.92
C HIS A 192 15.88 -0.61 -11.87
N PRO A 193 14.55 -0.42 -11.90
CA PRO A 193 14.03 0.88 -11.53
C PRO A 193 14.43 1.04 -10.07
N GLY A 194 14.97 2.19 -9.69
CA GLY A 194 14.90 2.53 -8.27
C GLY A 194 13.41 2.48 -7.92
N CYS A 195 12.94 1.50 -7.14
CA CYS A 195 11.54 1.48 -6.72
C CYS A 195 11.17 2.68 -5.83
N GLY A 196 12.17 3.50 -5.50
CA GLY A 196 12.03 4.69 -4.68
C GLY A 196 11.55 4.35 -3.28
N GLU A 197 10.81 5.28 -2.70
CA GLU A 197 10.24 5.14 -1.36
C GLU A 197 8.82 4.56 -1.48
N PRO A 198 8.54 3.40 -0.88
CA PRO A 198 7.20 2.82 -0.91
C PRO A 198 6.19 3.68 -0.14
N GLU A 199 4.90 3.44 -0.36
CA GLU A 199 3.85 4.11 0.40
C GLU A 199 3.89 3.74 1.89
N GLN A 200 3.78 4.74 2.77
CA GLN A 200 3.62 4.53 4.20
C GLN A 200 2.12 4.56 4.56
N PRO A 201 1.54 3.46 5.09
CA PRO A 201 0.15 3.45 5.54
C PRO A 201 -0.02 4.30 6.81
N ILE A 202 -1.24 4.81 7.01
CA ILE A 202 -1.59 5.56 8.24
C ILE A 202 -1.36 4.67 9.46
N TYR A 203 -0.75 5.21 10.51
CA TYR A 203 -0.35 4.47 11.73
C TYR A 203 0.67 3.34 11.50
N GLY A 204 1.22 3.24 10.29
CA GLY A 204 2.28 2.32 9.94
C GLY A 204 3.66 2.95 9.94
N LEU A 205 4.65 2.09 10.05
CA LEU A 205 6.08 2.37 9.93
C LEU A 205 6.64 1.46 8.84
N VAL A 206 7.45 2.02 7.95
CA VAL A 206 8.10 1.27 6.87
C VAL A 206 9.61 1.26 7.09
N LYS A 207 10.21 0.08 6.96
CA LYS A 207 11.67 -0.11 6.97
C LYS A 207 12.09 -0.73 5.66
N THR A 208 12.95 -0.05 4.91
CA THR A 208 13.45 -0.54 3.62
C THR A 208 14.84 -1.13 3.76
N THR A 209 15.06 -2.29 3.16
CA THR A 209 16.37 -2.88 2.90
C THR A 209 16.59 -2.98 1.39
N LYS A 210 17.76 -3.44 0.94
CA LYS A 210 18.07 -3.56 -0.49
C LYS A 210 17.02 -4.45 -1.20
N GLY A 211 16.12 -3.81 -1.95
CA GLY A 211 15.06 -4.43 -2.71
C GLY A 211 13.83 -4.91 -1.91
N ASN A 212 13.72 -4.62 -0.60
CA ASN A 212 12.57 -5.07 0.21
C ASN A 212 12.08 -3.97 1.14
N ALA A 213 10.77 -3.90 1.37
CA ALA A 213 10.11 -3.01 2.30
C ALA A 213 9.35 -3.83 3.33
N TYR A 214 9.55 -3.55 4.62
CA TYR A 214 8.90 -4.21 5.74
C TYR A 214 7.99 -3.23 6.48
N TYR A 215 6.76 -3.66 6.75
CA TYR A 215 5.70 -2.86 7.34
C TYR A 215 5.41 -3.32 8.76
N SER A 216 5.18 -2.36 9.64
CA SER A 216 4.76 -2.58 11.02
C SER A 216 3.81 -1.48 11.46
N CYS A 217 2.93 -1.75 12.41
CA CYS A 217 2.01 -0.74 12.94
C CYS A 217 2.51 -0.21 14.29
N ILE A 218 2.16 1.03 14.60
CA ILE A 218 2.35 1.58 15.96
C ILE A 218 1.48 0.82 16.98
N PRO A 219 1.82 0.86 18.29
CA PRO A 219 1.02 0.20 19.32
C PRO A 219 -0.45 0.62 19.28
N GLY A 220 -1.35 -0.36 19.41
CA GLY A 220 -2.79 -0.16 19.31
C GLY A 220 -3.37 -0.37 17.90
N TYR A 221 -2.53 -0.73 16.93
CA TYR A 221 -2.94 -1.10 15.58
C TYR A 221 -2.34 -2.46 15.18
N ILE A 222 -3.08 -3.22 14.38
CA ILE A 222 -2.66 -4.53 13.85
C ILE A 222 -2.54 -4.42 12.34
N LEU A 223 -1.49 -5.04 11.79
CA LEU A 223 -1.24 -5.07 10.36
C LEU A 223 -2.19 -6.07 9.67
N LYS A 224 -2.91 -5.59 8.66
CA LYS A 224 -3.74 -6.38 7.74
C LYS A 224 -3.09 -6.38 6.36
N GLY A 225 -2.82 -7.57 5.82
CA GLY A 225 -2.15 -7.75 4.53
C GLY A 225 -0.72 -8.28 4.67
N ASN A 226 0.08 -8.15 3.60
CA ASN A 226 1.44 -8.66 3.59
C ASN A 226 2.38 -7.72 4.36
N ALA A 227 3.17 -8.27 5.29
CA ALA A 227 4.11 -7.50 6.10
C ALA A 227 5.36 -7.06 5.33
N SER A 228 5.54 -7.55 4.11
CA SER A 228 6.65 -7.16 3.25
C SER A 228 6.22 -6.98 1.80
N ARG A 229 6.92 -6.08 1.10
CA ARG A 229 6.85 -5.91 -0.36
C ARG A 229 8.27 -5.98 -0.93
N THR A 230 8.43 -6.60 -2.08
CA THR A 230 9.68 -6.74 -2.80
C THR A 230 9.68 -5.82 -4.01
N CYS A 231 10.79 -5.13 -4.23
CA CYS A 231 11.03 -4.31 -5.40
C CYS A 231 11.29 -5.22 -6.59
N SER A 232 10.46 -5.11 -7.61
CA SER A 232 10.50 -5.88 -8.85
C SER A 232 10.56 -4.95 -10.07
N TRP A 233 10.54 -5.52 -11.28
CA TRP A 233 10.60 -4.78 -12.55
C TRP A 233 9.45 -3.80 -12.79
N GLY A 234 8.34 -3.96 -12.06
CA GLY A 234 7.15 -3.11 -12.09
C GLY A 234 6.92 -2.35 -10.78
N GLY A 235 7.96 -2.22 -9.96
CA GLY A 235 7.96 -1.42 -8.76
C GLY A 235 7.78 -2.29 -7.52
N TRP A 236 7.26 -1.69 -6.46
CA TRP A 236 6.92 -2.43 -5.25
C TRP A 236 5.74 -3.37 -5.52
N ASP A 237 5.97 -4.67 -5.38
CA ASP A 237 4.94 -5.70 -5.60
C ASP A 237 3.76 -5.60 -4.61
N GLY A 238 2.65 -6.24 -4.95
CA GLY A 238 1.48 -6.32 -4.07
C GLY A 238 0.86 -4.97 -3.70
N GLN A 239 -0.03 -5.00 -2.71
CA GLN A 239 -0.72 -3.83 -2.17
C GLN A 239 -0.07 -3.38 -0.86
N VAL A 240 -0.12 -2.09 -0.57
CA VAL A 240 0.29 -1.56 0.74
C VAL A 240 -0.60 -2.18 1.84
N PRO A 241 -0.03 -2.69 2.95
CA PRO A 241 -0.83 -3.23 4.04
C PRO A 241 -1.52 -2.11 4.82
N GLU A 242 -2.60 -2.46 5.50
CA GLU A 242 -3.40 -1.53 6.30
C GLU A 242 -3.12 -1.73 7.80
N CYS A 243 -3.03 -0.64 8.56
CA CYS A 243 -2.96 -0.69 10.02
C CYS A 243 -4.35 -0.39 10.58
N VAL A 244 -5.03 -1.42 11.08
CA VAL A 244 -6.37 -1.31 11.65
C VAL A 244 -6.31 -1.21 13.16
N GLU A 245 -7.18 -0.39 13.77
CA GLU A 245 -7.22 -0.21 15.22
C GLU A 245 -7.54 -1.54 15.91
N VAL A 246 -6.80 -1.84 16.98
CA VAL A 246 -7.04 -3.01 17.83
C VAL A 246 -8.41 -2.86 18.48
N GLN A 247 -9.24 -3.89 18.31
CA GLN A 247 -10.52 -4.00 19.01
C GLN A 247 -10.48 -5.14 20.01
N CYS A 248 -10.91 -4.86 21.23
CA CYS A 248 -11.18 -5.85 22.26
C CYS A 248 -12.65 -6.28 22.23
N ASP A 249 -12.90 -7.51 22.67
CA ASP A 249 -14.26 -7.97 22.95
C ASP A 249 -14.92 -7.16 24.08
N HIS A 250 -16.23 -7.31 24.24
CA HIS A 250 -16.93 -6.76 25.38
C HIS A 250 -16.32 -7.26 26.71
N PRO A 251 -16.00 -6.37 27.66
CA PRO A 251 -15.41 -6.77 28.93
C PRO A 251 -16.38 -7.69 29.68
N SER A 252 -15.90 -8.84 30.14
CA SER A 252 -16.73 -9.83 30.82
C SER A 252 -17.42 -9.24 32.06
N SER A 253 -18.74 -9.36 32.16
CA SER A 253 -19.52 -8.90 33.31
C SER A 253 -19.11 -9.59 34.61
N THR A 254 -19.13 -8.86 35.73
CA THR A 254 -19.03 -9.45 37.08
C THR A 254 -20.43 -9.62 37.68
N LYS A 255 -20.68 -10.75 38.36
CA LYS A 255 -21.95 -10.95 39.08
C LYS A 255 -21.97 -10.03 40.30
N ASP A 256 -23.17 -9.56 40.67
CA ASP A 256 -23.35 -8.68 41.84
C ASP A 256 -22.51 -7.39 41.80
N GLY A 257 -22.26 -6.89 40.59
CA GLY A 257 -21.55 -5.65 40.34
C GLY A 257 -21.86 -5.08 38.96
N PHE A 258 -21.20 -3.98 38.62
CA PHE A 258 -21.33 -3.30 37.34
C PHE A 258 -19.95 -2.84 36.84
N ILE A 259 -19.88 -2.53 35.53
CA ILE A 259 -18.65 -2.11 34.85
C ILE A 259 -18.85 -0.70 34.32
N GLU A 260 -17.88 0.17 34.62
CA GLU A 260 -17.75 1.47 33.97
C GLU A 260 -16.59 1.41 32.98
N VAL A 261 -16.85 1.76 31.72
CA VAL A 261 -15.83 1.79 30.68
C VAL A 261 -15.50 3.22 30.31
N SER A 262 -14.21 3.58 30.38
CA SER A 262 -13.69 4.83 29.85
C SER A 262 -12.91 4.61 28.54
N ASN A 263 -12.81 5.67 27.73
CA ASN A 263 -12.27 5.66 26.36
C ASN A 263 -13.03 4.72 25.41
N PHE A 264 -14.37 4.73 25.47
CA PHE A 264 -15.22 4.03 24.51
C PHE A 264 -15.52 4.95 23.31
N LYS A 265 -15.09 4.55 22.12
CA LYS A 265 -15.31 5.32 20.86
C LYS A 265 -16.29 4.61 19.93
N GLY A 266 -17.38 4.05 20.49
CA GLY A 266 -18.28 3.15 19.77
C GLY A 266 -17.80 1.69 19.69
N SER A 267 -16.53 1.43 20.05
CA SER A 267 -15.97 0.10 20.27
C SER A 267 -14.94 0.13 21.42
N TYR A 268 -14.55 -1.05 21.93
CA TYR A 268 -13.48 -1.19 22.92
C TYR A 268 -12.15 -1.28 22.18
N VAL A 269 -11.32 -0.25 22.31
CA VAL A 269 -10.08 -0.10 21.56
C VAL A 269 -8.87 -0.17 22.47
N TYR A 270 -7.66 -0.25 21.90
CA TYR A 270 -6.43 -0.22 22.69
C TYR A 270 -6.41 0.95 23.70
N GLY A 271 -6.15 0.64 24.97
CA GLY A 271 -6.16 1.62 26.05
C GLY A 271 -7.55 1.93 26.63
N SER A 272 -8.64 1.35 26.11
CA SER A 272 -9.94 1.34 26.81
C SER A 272 -9.78 0.71 28.19
N ARG A 273 -10.47 1.27 29.18
CA ARG A 273 -10.34 0.90 30.59
C ARG A 273 -11.69 0.48 31.13
N ALA A 274 -11.79 -0.77 31.57
CA ALA A 274 -12.95 -1.31 32.26
C ALA A 274 -12.69 -1.31 33.77
N THR A 275 -13.45 -0.52 34.51
CA THR A 275 -13.40 -0.44 35.97
C THR A 275 -14.62 -1.15 36.55
N TYR A 276 -14.37 -2.07 37.48
CA TYR A 276 -15.38 -2.93 38.07
C TYR A 276 -15.77 -2.41 39.45
N HIS A 277 -17.06 -2.42 39.72
CA HIS A 277 -17.65 -1.98 40.98
C HIS A 277 -18.57 -3.07 41.49
N CYS A 278 -18.55 -3.31 42.80
CA CYS A 278 -19.46 -4.27 43.43
C CYS A 278 -20.68 -3.55 44.00
N ASN A 279 -21.82 -4.22 43.93
CA ASN A 279 -23.06 -3.74 44.51
C ASN A 279 -22.93 -3.67 46.05
N PRO A 280 -23.74 -2.83 46.72
CA PRO A 280 -23.74 -2.77 48.19
C PRO A 280 -23.92 -4.16 48.82
N GLY A 281 -23.08 -4.47 49.81
CA GLY A 281 -23.05 -5.78 50.47
C GLY A 281 -22.04 -6.77 49.90
N PHE A 282 -21.29 -6.38 48.87
CA PHE A 282 -20.21 -7.15 48.27
C PHE A 282 -18.88 -6.38 48.30
N ILE A 283 -17.76 -7.11 48.37
CA ILE A 283 -16.39 -6.59 48.24
C ILE A 283 -15.78 -7.14 46.96
N LEU A 284 -15.02 -6.29 46.25
CA LEU A 284 -14.32 -6.66 45.05
C LEU A 284 -13.06 -7.48 45.36
N TRP A 285 -12.94 -8.63 44.71
CA TRP A 285 -11.80 -9.52 44.82
C TRP A 285 -11.09 -9.63 43.47
N GLY A 286 -9.80 -9.31 43.44
CA GLY A 286 -9.00 -9.19 42.22
C GLY A 286 -8.69 -7.74 41.83
N ASN A 287 -8.22 -7.53 40.59
CA ASN A 287 -7.90 -6.18 40.11
C ASN A 287 -9.19 -5.48 39.64
N ALA A 288 -9.51 -4.34 40.26
CA ALA A 288 -10.69 -3.55 39.91
C ALA A 288 -10.66 -2.99 38.48
N THR A 289 -9.49 -2.93 37.84
CA THR A 289 -9.35 -2.34 36.50
C THR A 289 -8.72 -3.32 35.52
N ARG A 290 -9.27 -3.37 34.32
CA ARG A 290 -8.71 -4.09 33.17
C ARG A 290 -8.53 -3.13 32.00
N LEU A 291 -7.45 -3.30 31.25
CA LEU A 291 -7.11 -2.48 30.09
C LEU A 291 -7.18 -3.31 28.81
N CYS A 292 -7.68 -2.75 27.72
CA CYS A 292 -7.56 -3.36 26.41
C CYS A 292 -6.10 -3.23 25.93
N ASN A 293 -5.42 -4.36 25.77
CA ASN A 293 -4.01 -4.41 25.38
C ASN A 293 -3.83 -4.40 23.86
N ALA A 294 -2.58 -4.30 23.39
CA ALA A 294 -2.27 -4.22 21.95
C ALA A 294 -2.57 -5.52 21.16
N GLN A 295 -2.95 -6.59 21.84
CA GLN A 295 -3.33 -7.88 21.24
C GLN A 295 -4.85 -8.03 21.12
N GLY A 296 -5.62 -6.99 21.45
CA GLY A 296 -7.09 -7.04 21.45
C GLY A 296 -7.65 -7.85 22.62
N LYS A 297 -6.91 -7.96 23.73
CA LYS A 297 -7.36 -8.68 24.93
C LYS A 297 -7.38 -7.77 26.15
N TRP A 298 -8.36 -8.00 27.02
CA TRP A 298 -8.39 -7.38 28.34
C TRP A 298 -7.29 -7.96 29.23
N THR A 299 -6.50 -7.09 29.86
CA THR A 299 -5.46 -7.50 30.79
C THR A 299 -6.06 -8.19 32.02
N GLY A 300 -5.37 -9.21 32.51
CA GLY A 300 -5.73 -9.91 33.75
C GLY A 300 -7.08 -10.62 33.69
N GLU A 301 -7.46 -11.18 34.83
CA GLU A 301 -8.72 -11.90 34.99
C GLU A 301 -9.85 -10.97 35.42
N THR A 302 -11.09 -11.40 35.16
CA THR A 302 -12.29 -10.68 35.59
C THR A 302 -12.40 -10.71 37.12
N PRO A 303 -12.48 -9.57 37.81
CA PRO A 303 -12.63 -9.55 39.26
C PRO A 303 -14.01 -10.07 39.68
N GLN A 304 -14.09 -10.61 40.89
CA GLN A 304 -15.30 -11.19 41.45
C GLN A 304 -15.82 -10.33 42.61
N CYS A 305 -17.13 -10.12 42.65
CA CYS A 305 -17.78 -9.54 43.82
C CYS A 305 -18.18 -10.66 44.78
N GLN A 306 -17.62 -10.63 45.99
CA GLN A 306 -17.92 -11.60 47.04
C GLN A 306 -18.75 -10.95 48.14
N PRO A 307 -19.76 -11.65 48.69
CA PRO A 307 -20.58 -11.09 49.76
C PRO A 307 -19.72 -10.80 50.99
N ILE A 308 -19.99 -9.67 51.65
CA ILE A 308 -19.32 -9.34 52.91
C ILE A 308 -19.78 -10.34 53.97
N ALA A 309 -18.88 -11.22 54.41
CA ALA A 309 -19.13 -12.14 55.50
C ALA A 309 -18.92 -11.41 56.84
N CYS A 310 -19.93 -11.42 57.71
CA CYS A 310 -19.83 -10.93 59.08
C CYS A 310 -19.18 -11.96 60.02
N GLY A 311 -19.00 -13.19 59.55
CA GLY A 311 -18.58 -14.33 60.37
C GLY A 311 -19.72 -14.86 61.22
N ASP A 312 -19.43 -15.94 61.95
CA ASP A 312 -20.40 -16.47 62.91
C ASP A 312 -20.58 -15.50 64.08
N PRO A 313 -21.83 -15.32 64.55
CA PRO A 313 -22.09 -14.46 65.70
C PRO A 313 -21.35 -14.99 66.93
N ILE A 314 -20.81 -14.08 67.74
CA ILE A 314 -20.08 -14.42 68.97
C ILE A 314 -21.00 -15.19 69.91
N THR A 315 -20.56 -16.35 70.38
CA THR A 315 -21.31 -17.12 71.38
C THR A 315 -21.01 -16.61 72.80
N PHE A 316 -22.04 -16.39 73.60
CA PHE A 316 -21.89 -16.03 75.02
C PHE A 316 -22.30 -17.20 75.92
N PRO A 317 -21.57 -17.44 77.04
CA PRO A 317 -22.03 -18.37 78.06
C PRO A 317 -23.44 -18.01 78.55
N HIS A 318 -24.27 -19.02 78.75
CA HIS A 318 -25.65 -18.86 79.25
C HIS A 318 -26.60 -18.04 78.35
N ALA A 319 -26.28 -17.91 77.06
CA ALA A 319 -27.18 -17.36 76.04
C ALA A 319 -27.20 -18.24 74.79
N SER A 320 -28.37 -18.37 74.16
CA SER A 320 -28.50 -18.96 72.83
C SER A 320 -28.52 -17.87 71.76
N VAL A 321 -27.89 -18.13 70.62
CA VAL A 321 -27.91 -17.24 69.45
C VAL A 321 -28.67 -17.89 68.30
N ALA A 322 -29.54 -17.11 67.65
CA ALA A 322 -30.27 -17.52 66.45
C ALA A 322 -30.13 -16.45 65.37
N MET A 323 -29.84 -16.87 64.14
CA MET A 323 -29.80 -15.97 62.99
C MET A 323 -31.22 -15.78 62.46
N LEU A 324 -31.77 -14.57 62.59
CA LEU A 324 -33.15 -14.28 62.17
C LEU A 324 -33.36 -14.51 60.67
N ASN A 325 -32.35 -14.22 59.86
CA ASN A 325 -32.40 -14.34 58.41
C ASN A 325 -31.67 -15.60 57.89
N GLY A 326 -31.21 -16.48 58.79
CA GLY A 326 -30.46 -17.70 58.42
C GLY A 326 -29.16 -17.46 57.66
N SER A 327 -28.64 -16.24 57.66
CA SER A 327 -27.46 -15.82 56.89
C SER A 327 -26.46 -15.10 57.78
N THR A 328 -25.17 -15.21 57.46
CA THR A 328 -24.04 -14.56 58.17
C THR A 328 -23.35 -13.48 57.31
N VAL A 329 -24.01 -13.01 56.26
CA VAL A 329 -23.47 -11.97 55.36
C VAL A 329 -24.07 -10.58 55.63
N TRP A 330 -23.69 -9.56 54.86
CA TRP A 330 -24.18 -8.18 54.98
C TRP A 330 -25.70 -8.08 55.25
N LYS A 331 -26.07 -7.25 56.23
CA LYS A 331 -27.44 -7.11 56.79
C LYS A 331 -27.99 -8.33 57.54
N ALA A 332 -27.17 -9.32 57.86
CA ALA A 332 -27.54 -10.39 58.79
C ALA A 332 -27.87 -9.82 60.19
N VAL A 333 -28.86 -10.43 60.85
CA VAL A 333 -29.26 -10.07 62.21
C VAL A 333 -29.20 -11.31 63.09
N ALA A 334 -28.38 -11.24 64.15
CA ALA A 334 -28.29 -12.25 65.20
C ALA A 334 -29.17 -11.84 66.39
N GLN A 335 -30.04 -12.72 66.82
CA GLN A 335 -30.86 -12.56 68.02
C GLN A 335 -30.27 -13.41 69.15
N TYR A 336 -30.01 -12.76 70.29
CA TYR A 336 -29.54 -13.42 71.50
C TYR A 336 -30.68 -13.56 72.50
N THR A 337 -30.77 -14.73 73.14
CA THR A 337 -31.76 -15.03 74.18
C THR A 337 -31.06 -15.63 75.37
N CYS A 338 -31.24 -15.02 76.56
CA CYS A 338 -30.69 -15.57 77.80
C CYS A 338 -31.37 -16.89 78.13
N ILE A 339 -30.57 -17.89 78.53
CA ILE A 339 -31.11 -19.14 79.04
C ILE A 339 -31.86 -18.85 80.36
N HIS A 340 -32.92 -19.62 80.64
CA HIS A 340 -33.74 -19.46 81.84
C HIS A 340 -32.88 -19.31 83.12
N GLY A 341 -33.17 -18.27 83.91
CA GLY A 341 -32.45 -17.94 85.14
C GLY A 341 -31.35 -16.89 84.98
N TYR A 342 -31.01 -16.51 83.75
CA TYR A 342 -30.04 -15.45 83.45
C TYR A 342 -30.74 -14.22 82.88
N ASN A 343 -30.22 -13.03 83.19
CA ASN A 343 -30.74 -11.76 82.70
C ASN A 343 -29.65 -10.98 81.97
N ARG A 344 -30.05 -10.22 80.95
CA ARG A 344 -29.16 -9.29 80.26
C ARG A 344 -28.78 -8.16 81.22
N ILE A 345 -27.49 -8.01 81.50
CA ILE A 345 -26.96 -6.85 82.22
C ILE A 345 -26.59 -5.80 81.17
N ALA A 346 -27.15 -4.60 81.26
CA ALA A 346 -26.82 -3.50 80.34
C ALA A 346 -25.45 -2.92 80.71
N GLY A 347 -24.42 -3.19 79.90
CA GLY A 347 -23.09 -2.65 80.13
C GLY A 347 -22.07 -3.09 79.07
N LYS A 348 -21.75 -2.12 78.19
CA LYS A 348 -20.97 -2.21 76.93
C LYS A 348 -21.61 -3.01 75.80
#